data_AF-A0A239VDG7-F1
#
_entry.id   AF-A0A239VDG7-F1
#
_cell.length_a   1.000
_cell.length_b   1.000
_cell.length_c   1.000
_cell.angle_alpha   90.00
_cell.angle_beta   90.00
_cell.angle_gamma   90.00
#
_symmetry.space_group_name_H-M   'P 1'
#
loop_
_entity.id
_entity.type
_entity.pdbx_description
1 polymer ?
#
loop_
_entity_poly.entity_id
_entity_poly.type
_entity_poly.pdbx_seq_one_letter_code
_entity_poly.pdbx_strand_id
1 'polypeptide(L)'
;MCQRGNAAATHSAREGPALFTQIRLASSHIAGRATIATASALLLAPVFVAAAAVPNNAPTTGKTSTTQNTAARPASVFAVRASSHTGAVRDASGKLWERMPLTFGTTQRSAVTVTSVPSPRERIAYQSLANNATGYQLPVPKGTYRVRLMFVEPSAAPGERVFDITAENRKVANRFDIARVAGRNRGYDLNITTRVTDGLLNIKFTSRSAKKPVISAVTVTSRGKVATPTNTRVVKLDARSPFYTPIDKAPLAANSEQSIAHLASQVHDNWGGTAATNAYEFNGAVNIATGKTPRIRVGFHNCQKKPSTPAGLYDGPKYFVNVPVPANATAARGSDGEMSIYNPATDQLWEFWQMRRNTNGWEACWGGRIDKLSTNIGQFTFPYGVSASGLAMAPGLIGIDEARRGTINHAMYLAVLDSHRWDKFSWPANRSDGISTNPNALMEGQRIRLDPTINLNDYNLTPFGRMVAEAAQKYGFIISDRSGAVAVATQDGRAEQARTGTNPWNTLLGGPAYSALKNFPWDKMQALPKDYGKN
;
A
#
# COMPACT_ATOMS: atom_id res chain seq x y z
N MET A 1 -8.87 29.01 23.84
CA MET A 1 -8.19 28.93 25.14
C MET A 1 -7.58 27.55 25.29
N CYS A 2 -6.27 27.43 25.09
CA CYS A 2 -5.53 26.17 25.28
C CYS A 2 -4.34 26.45 26.19
N GLN A 3 -4.34 25.85 27.38
CA GLN A 3 -3.16 25.76 28.23
C GLN A 3 -2.85 24.29 28.54
N ARG A 4 -1.60 23.93 28.21
CA ARG A 4 -0.59 23.17 28.96
C ARG A 4 -0.94 21.80 29.55
N GLY A 5 -0.07 20.84 29.22
CA GLY A 5 0.27 19.67 30.02
C GLY A 5 1.62 19.11 29.57
N ASN A 6 2.72 19.71 30.04
CA ASN A 6 4.08 19.18 29.91
C ASN A 6 4.32 18.10 30.96
N ALA A 7 4.94 16.98 30.57
CA ALA A 7 5.69 16.12 31.48
C ALA A 7 7.13 16.05 30.97
N ALA A 8 8.05 16.61 31.76
CA ALA A 8 9.49 16.62 31.51
C ALA A 8 10.12 15.37 32.12
N ALA A 9 11.07 14.77 31.41
CA ALA A 9 12.10 13.90 31.98
C ALA A 9 13.44 14.64 31.82
N THR A 10 14.13 14.81 32.94
CA THR A 10 15.36 15.57 33.13
C THR A 10 16.59 14.79 32.66
N HIS A 11 17.48 15.42 31.89
CA HIS A 11 18.92 15.18 32.02
C HIS A 11 19.74 16.46 31.78
N SER A 12 20.68 16.66 32.70
CA SER A 12 21.54 17.82 32.92
C SER A 12 22.49 18.14 31.76
N ALA A 13 22.58 19.42 31.41
CA ALA A 13 23.62 20.00 30.57
C ALA A 13 24.56 20.88 31.43
N ARG A 14 25.85 20.93 31.08
CA ARG A 14 26.80 21.97 31.51
C ARG A 14 27.34 22.72 30.28
N GLU A 15 27.11 24.05 30.31
CA GLU A 15 27.99 25.20 29.96
C GLU A 15 28.76 25.17 28.61
N GLY A 16 28.82 26.20 27.74
CA GLY A 16 28.64 27.66 27.85
C GLY A 16 28.87 28.32 26.44
N PRO A 17 29.00 29.67 26.31
CA PRO A 17 28.25 30.47 25.32
C PRO A 17 29.06 31.34 24.32
N ALA A 18 28.40 31.87 23.28
CA ALA A 18 28.70 33.14 22.57
C ALA A 18 27.49 33.48 21.64
N LEU A 19 26.70 34.57 21.74
CA LEU A 19 26.90 36.03 21.66
C LEU A 19 27.13 36.60 20.24
N PHE A 20 26.43 37.71 19.96
CA PHE A 20 26.38 38.61 18.78
C PHE A 20 25.39 38.25 17.65
N THR A 21 24.70 39.18 16.96
CA THR A 21 24.23 40.57 17.16
C THR A 21 23.29 40.88 15.97
N GLN A 22 22.30 41.74 16.20
CA GLN A 22 21.36 42.25 15.19
C GLN A 22 22.04 42.91 13.98
N ILE A 23 21.43 42.81 12.79
CA ILE A 23 21.28 43.95 11.86
C ILE A 23 19.89 43.90 11.21
N ARG A 24 19.11 44.96 11.43
CA ARG A 24 17.94 45.36 10.63
C ARG A 24 18.44 46.07 9.37
N LEU A 25 17.74 45.89 8.25
CA LEU A 25 17.56 46.96 7.26
C LEU A 25 16.22 46.77 6.53
N ALA A 26 15.43 47.84 6.57
CA ALA A 26 14.17 48.03 5.89
C ALA A 26 14.41 48.81 4.58
N SER A 27 13.49 48.66 3.61
CA SER A 27 12.99 49.66 2.63
C SER A 27 12.17 48.87 1.58
N SER A 28 10.83 48.95 1.44
CA SER A 28 9.87 50.04 1.16
C SER A 28 9.64 50.32 -0.33
N HIS A 29 8.38 50.04 -0.76
CA HIS A 29 7.57 50.61 -1.87
C HIS A 29 8.08 50.42 -3.32
N ILE A 30 7.22 50.10 -4.30
CA ILE A 30 6.21 50.97 -4.93
C ILE A 30 5.15 50.13 -5.68
N ALA A 31 3.92 50.63 -5.70
CA ALA A 31 2.77 50.13 -6.45
C ALA A 31 2.75 50.61 -7.92
N GLY A 32 2.18 49.82 -8.83
CA GLY A 32 1.91 50.19 -10.21
C GLY A 32 0.67 49.47 -10.75
N ARG A 33 -0.25 50.25 -11.32
CA ARG A 33 -1.65 49.92 -11.66
C ARG A 33 -1.85 49.08 -12.94
N ALA A 34 -3.09 48.59 -13.03
CA ALA A 34 -3.74 47.80 -14.07
C ALA A 34 -3.83 48.45 -15.47
N THR A 35 -4.03 47.61 -16.49
CA THR A 35 -4.90 47.93 -17.63
C THR A 35 -5.62 46.69 -18.16
N ILE A 36 -6.84 46.94 -18.63
CA ILE A 36 -7.91 46.03 -19.07
C ILE A 36 -7.76 45.70 -20.56
N ALA A 37 -8.16 44.50 -20.97
CA ALA A 37 -8.65 44.27 -22.34
C ALA A 37 -9.78 43.22 -22.35
N THR A 38 -10.93 43.66 -22.83
CA THR A 38 -12.18 42.93 -23.07
C THR A 38 -12.17 42.20 -24.42
N ALA A 39 -12.84 41.05 -24.49
CA ALA A 39 -13.48 40.58 -25.73
C ALA A 39 -14.68 39.67 -25.39
N SER A 40 -15.83 40.00 -25.98
CA SER A 40 -17.13 39.35 -25.79
C SER A 40 -17.50 38.42 -26.95
N ALA A 41 -18.29 37.40 -26.60
CA ALA A 41 -19.41 36.79 -27.32
C ALA A 41 -19.14 35.85 -28.53
N LEU A 42 -19.66 34.62 -28.44
CA LEU A 42 -20.77 34.17 -29.31
C LEU A 42 -21.49 32.94 -28.71
N LEU A 43 -22.80 33.07 -28.50
CA LEU A 43 -23.75 31.98 -28.23
C LEU A 43 -24.14 31.30 -29.54
N LEU A 44 -24.39 29.98 -29.52
CA LEU A 44 -25.29 29.29 -30.43
C LEU A 44 -25.84 28.02 -29.74
N ALA A 45 -27.16 28.03 -29.52
CA ALA A 45 -27.98 26.85 -29.21
C ALA A 45 -28.87 26.55 -30.43
N PRO A 46 -29.36 25.31 -30.57
CA PRO A 46 -30.71 25.15 -31.11
C PRO A 46 -31.59 24.16 -30.32
N VAL A 47 -32.74 24.69 -29.93
CA VAL A 47 -34.14 24.25 -30.17
C VAL A 47 -34.58 22.78 -29.96
N PHE A 48 -35.68 22.70 -29.22
CA PHE A 48 -36.58 21.59 -28.84
C PHE A 48 -37.16 20.72 -29.98
N VAL A 49 -37.47 19.46 -29.63
CA VAL A 49 -38.74 18.81 -30.04
C VAL A 49 -39.32 18.04 -28.84
N ALA A 50 -40.52 18.43 -28.42
CA ALA A 50 -41.40 17.66 -27.55
C ALA A 50 -42.40 16.88 -28.43
N ALA A 51 -42.67 15.63 -28.08
CA ALA A 51 -43.79 14.87 -28.65
C ALA A 51 -44.68 14.36 -27.51
N ALA A 52 -45.97 14.68 -27.67
CA ALA A 52 -47.04 14.49 -26.71
C ALA A 52 -47.49 13.03 -26.53
N ALA A 53 -48.07 12.78 -25.36
CA ALA A 53 -48.80 11.55 -25.02
C ALA A 53 -50.24 11.57 -25.58
N VAL A 54 -50.76 10.40 -25.97
CA VAL A 54 -52.19 10.07 -25.97
C VAL A 54 -52.35 8.58 -25.58
N PRO A 55 -53.37 8.19 -24.78
CA PRO A 55 -53.38 6.96 -24.00
C PRO A 55 -54.17 5.82 -24.68
N ASN A 56 -54.02 4.58 -24.19
CA ASN A 56 -55.11 3.60 -24.26
C ASN A 56 -55.06 2.56 -23.13
N ASN A 57 -56.26 2.14 -22.73
CA ASN A 57 -56.67 1.54 -21.46
C ASN A 57 -56.17 0.10 -21.16
N ALA A 58 -55.85 -0.12 -19.86
CA ALA A 58 -56.03 -1.27 -18.92
C ALA A 58 -56.51 -2.67 -19.42
N PRO A 59 -56.25 -3.81 -18.70
CA PRO A 59 -56.04 -3.92 -17.25
C PRO A 59 -54.93 -4.87 -16.74
N THR A 60 -54.72 -4.75 -15.42
CA THR A 60 -53.87 -5.49 -14.48
C THR A 60 -53.94 -7.02 -14.54
N THR A 61 -52.77 -7.68 -14.50
CA THR A 61 -52.46 -8.79 -13.55
C THR A 61 -50.98 -9.13 -13.59
N GLY A 62 -50.33 -9.28 -12.42
CA GLY A 62 -49.06 -9.99 -12.29
C GLY A 62 -47.93 -9.17 -11.68
N LYS A 63 -47.71 -9.36 -10.36
CA LYS A 63 -46.46 -8.98 -9.70
C LYS A 63 -45.30 -9.73 -10.34
N THR A 64 -44.48 -9.07 -11.15
CA THR A 64 -43.12 -9.53 -11.47
C THR A 64 -42.13 -8.76 -10.63
N SER A 65 -41.55 -9.49 -9.68
CA SER A 65 -40.34 -9.12 -8.94
C SER A 65 -39.26 -8.68 -9.94
N THR A 66 -38.88 -7.40 -9.89
CA THR A 66 -37.64 -6.93 -10.50
C THR A 66 -36.47 -7.51 -9.71
N THR A 67 -36.05 -8.72 -10.08
CA THR A 67 -34.70 -9.20 -9.80
C THR A 67 -33.73 -8.16 -10.35
N GLN A 68 -33.06 -7.43 -9.44
CA GLN A 68 -31.89 -6.63 -9.77
C GLN A 68 -30.93 -7.50 -10.54
N ASN A 69 -30.75 -7.17 -11.81
CA ASN A 69 -29.77 -7.79 -12.69
C ASN A 69 -28.38 -7.36 -12.18
N THR A 70 -27.83 -8.10 -11.22
CA THR A 70 -26.41 -8.01 -10.85
C THR A 70 -25.63 -8.47 -12.07
N ALA A 71 -25.17 -7.53 -12.90
CA ALA A 71 -24.28 -7.84 -14.02
C ALA A 71 -23.12 -8.71 -13.50
N ALA A 72 -23.08 -9.97 -13.96
CA ALA A 72 -22.08 -10.93 -13.54
C ALA A 72 -20.68 -10.38 -13.84
N ARG A 73 -19.77 -10.42 -12.85
CA ARG A 73 -18.40 -9.89 -12.98
C ARG A 73 -17.73 -10.52 -14.20
N PRO A 74 -17.07 -9.73 -15.09
CA PRO A 74 -16.42 -10.28 -16.27
C PRO A 74 -15.37 -11.32 -15.84
N ALA A 75 -15.56 -12.54 -16.34
CA ALA A 75 -14.69 -13.68 -16.05
C ALA A 75 -13.77 -13.93 -17.25
N SER A 76 -12.49 -14.07 -16.98
CA SER A 76 -11.44 -14.29 -17.99
C SER A 76 -10.49 -15.38 -17.50
N VAL A 77 -9.67 -15.91 -18.41
CA VAL A 77 -8.59 -16.81 -18.00
C VAL A 77 -7.53 -15.96 -17.31
N PHE A 78 -7.31 -16.22 -16.03
CA PHE A 78 -6.21 -15.60 -15.30
C PHE A 78 -4.90 -16.26 -15.74
N ALA A 79 -3.89 -15.45 -16.07
CA ALA A 79 -2.56 -15.94 -16.40
C ALA A 79 -1.48 -15.00 -15.85
N VAL A 80 -0.48 -15.55 -15.18
CA VAL A 80 0.71 -14.83 -14.69
C VAL A 80 1.96 -15.58 -15.16
N ARG A 81 3.01 -14.81 -15.49
CA ARG A 81 4.36 -15.30 -15.78
C ARG A 81 5.36 -14.48 -15.02
N ALA A 82 6.12 -15.12 -14.14
CA ALA A 82 7.14 -14.47 -13.34
C ALA A 82 8.45 -15.23 -13.44
N SER A 83 9.56 -14.49 -13.45
CA SER A 83 10.91 -15.08 -13.53
C SER A 83 11.86 -14.46 -12.51
N SER A 84 12.88 -15.21 -12.10
CA SER A 84 13.84 -14.79 -11.08
C SER A 84 14.74 -13.62 -11.50
N HIS A 85 14.58 -13.08 -12.70
CA HIS A 85 15.29 -11.86 -13.13
C HIS A 85 15.00 -10.68 -12.20
N THR A 86 16.00 -9.81 -12.07
CA THR A 86 15.92 -8.57 -11.30
C THR A 86 14.98 -7.53 -11.92
N GLY A 87 14.73 -7.65 -13.23
CA GLY A 87 13.76 -6.86 -13.98
C GLY A 87 12.81 -7.74 -14.81
N ALA A 88 11.79 -7.11 -15.40
CA ALA A 88 10.92 -7.81 -16.34
C ALA A 88 11.69 -8.13 -17.63
N VAL A 89 11.49 -9.33 -18.18
CA VAL A 89 12.17 -9.79 -19.40
C VAL A 89 11.14 -10.28 -20.42
N ARG A 90 11.50 -10.23 -21.70
CA ARG A 90 10.67 -10.80 -22.77
C ARG A 90 11.34 -12.05 -23.31
N ASP A 91 10.53 -13.07 -23.55
CA ASP A 91 11.00 -14.27 -24.24
C ASP A 91 11.05 -14.07 -25.75
N ALA A 92 11.56 -15.06 -26.49
CA ALA A 92 11.74 -14.95 -27.94
C ALA A 92 10.40 -14.87 -28.71
N SER A 93 9.26 -15.12 -28.04
CA SER A 93 7.92 -14.89 -28.59
C SER A 93 7.35 -13.51 -28.23
N GLY A 94 8.15 -12.65 -27.60
CA GLY A 94 7.75 -11.31 -27.15
C GLY A 94 6.94 -11.32 -25.84
N LYS A 95 6.69 -12.48 -25.24
CA LYS A 95 5.86 -12.59 -24.05
C LYS A 95 6.61 -12.08 -22.83
N LEU A 96 5.94 -11.22 -22.06
CA LEU A 96 6.49 -10.64 -20.85
C LEU A 96 6.52 -11.67 -19.72
N TRP A 97 7.66 -11.78 -19.08
CA TRP A 97 7.86 -12.41 -17.80
C TRP A 97 8.12 -11.30 -16.81
N GLU A 98 7.16 -11.08 -15.91
CA GLU A 98 7.28 -10.07 -14.88
C GLU A 98 8.48 -10.38 -13.97
N ARG A 99 9.11 -9.35 -13.42
CA ARG A 99 10.11 -9.55 -12.36
C ARG A 99 9.40 -10.28 -11.23
N MET A 100 10.00 -11.34 -10.70
CA MET A 100 9.34 -12.08 -9.65
C MET A 100 9.41 -11.28 -8.34
N PRO A 101 8.26 -10.90 -7.74
CA PRO A 101 8.24 -10.18 -6.48
C PRO A 101 8.78 -11.06 -5.34
N LEU A 102 8.90 -10.54 -4.11
CA LEU A 102 9.42 -11.23 -2.92
C LEU A 102 8.82 -12.62 -2.61
N THR A 103 7.80 -12.99 -3.36
CA THR A 103 7.06 -14.25 -3.36
C THR A 103 7.86 -15.54 -3.46
N PHE A 104 9.07 -15.63 -4.06
CA PHE A 104 9.88 -16.88 -3.91
C PHE A 104 10.45 -17.08 -2.49
N GLY A 105 10.18 -16.13 -1.59
CA GLY A 105 10.61 -16.13 -0.20
C GLY A 105 12.13 -16.02 -0.05
N THR A 106 12.78 -15.36 -1.01
CA THR A 106 14.20 -15.03 -1.03
C THR A 106 14.47 -13.86 -1.98
N THR A 107 15.44 -13.02 -1.62
CA THR A 107 15.96 -11.92 -2.44
C THR A 107 17.21 -12.30 -3.21
N GLN A 108 17.84 -13.44 -2.88
CA GLN A 108 19.11 -13.86 -3.47
C GLN A 108 18.90 -14.35 -4.90
N ARG A 109 19.69 -13.80 -5.83
CA ARG A 109 19.61 -14.11 -7.26
C ARG A 109 20.96 -14.47 -7.85
N SER A 110 20.96 -15.34 -8.85
CA SER A 110 22.14 -15.64 -9.67
C SER A 110 21.74 -15.83 -11.13
N ALA A 111 22.60 -15.36 -12.04
CA ALA A 111 22.51 -15.75 -13.44
C ALA A 111 22.97 -17.21 -13.61
N VAL A 112 22.38 -17.92 -14.57
CA VAL A 112 22.68 -19.34 -14.81
C VAL A 112 22.78 -19.63 -16.30
N THR A 113 23.79 -20.41 -16.66
CA THR A 113 23.93 -20.97 -18.01
C THR A 113 23.01 -22.16 -18.18
N VAL A 114 22.26 -22.17 -19.29
CA VAL A 114 21.31 -23.24 -19.60
C VAL A 114 21.64 -23.80 -20.97
N THR A 115 21.91 -25.11 -21.03
CA THR A 115 22.28 -25.82 -22.26
C THR A 115 21.05 -26.16 -23.08
N SER A 116 20.03 -26.73 -22.45
CA SER A 116 18.74 -27.09 -23.06
C SER A 116 17.56 -26.71 -22.17
N VAL A 117 16.42 -26.41 -22.79
CA VAL A 117 15.16 -26.07 -22.11
C VAL A 117 14.00 -26.77 -22.82
N PRO A 118 12.87 -27.06 -22.12
CA PRO A 118 11.69 -27.65 -22.74
C PRO A 118 11.13 -26.84 -23.91
N SER A 119 11.19 -25.51 -23.82
CA SER A 119 10.80 -24.59 -24.89
C SER A 119 11.93 -23.60 -25.18
N PRO A 120 12.62 -23.69 -26.33
CA PRO A 120 13.69 -22.77 -26.70
C PRO A 120 13.25 -21.30 -26.70
N ARG A 121 11.97 -21.02 -27.02
CA ARG A 121 11.42 -19.66 -27.00
C ARG A 121 11.43 -19.07 -25.60
N GLU A 122 11.25 -19.89 -24.57
CA GLU A 122 11.18 -19.48 -23.16
C GLU A 122 12.56 -19.56 -22.46
N ARG A 123 13.66 -19.77 -23.20
CA ARG A 123 15.01 -19.96 -22.64
C ARG A 123 15.39 -18.87 -21.63
N ILE A 124 15.05 -17.61 -21.91
CA ILE A 124 15.35 -16.48 -21.01
C ILE A 124 14.84 -16.75 -19.60
N ALA A 125 13.65 -17.33 -19.42
CA ALA A 125 13.04 -17.57 -18.11
C ALA A 125 13.84 -18.53 -17.22
N TYR A 126 14.74 -19.33 -17.80
CA TYR A 126 15.60 -20.28 -17.11
C TYR A 126 16.98 -19.71 -16.73
N GLN A 127 17.36 -18.54 -17.28
CA GLN A 127 18.72 -17.97 -17.15
C GLN A 127 18.97 -17.21 -15.84
N SER A 128 18.01 -17.23 -14.91
CA SER A 128 18.15 -16.66 -13.58
C SER A 128 17.56 -17.61 -12.53
N LEU A 129 18.13 -17.62 -11.32
CA LEU A 129 17.65 -18.40 -10.18
C LEU A 129 17.35 -17.52 -8.98
N ALA A 130 16.29 -17.86 -8.26
CA ALA A 130 16.12 -17.54 -6.87
C ALA A 130 16.83 -18.58 -5.99
N ASN A 131 17.87 -18.15 -5.29
CA ASN A 131 18.64 -19.02 -4.40
C ASN A 131 18.00 -19.12 -3.03
N ASN A 132 18.08 -20.30 -2.41
CA ASN A 132 17.50 -20.56 -1.09
C ASN A 132 15.99 -20.24 -1.04
N ALA A 133 15.27 -20.54 -2.12
CA ALA A 133 13.85 -20.27 -2.23
C ALA A 133 13.05 -21.09 -1.21
N THR A 134 12.03 -20.47 -0.61
CA THR A 134 11.19 -21.10 0.42
C THR A 134 9.77 -21.38 -0.07
N GLY A 135 9.34 -20.79 -1.18
CA GLY A 135 8.00 -21.03 -1.72
C GLY A 135 7.65 -20.15 -2.91
N TYR A 136 6.36 -19.95 -3.15
CA TYR A 136 5.77 -18.96 -4.05
C TYR A 136 4.37 -18.62 -3.54
N GLN A 137 4.06 -17.33 -3.33
CA GLN A 137 2.71 -16.88 -2.94
C GLN A 137 2.15 -15.89 -3.96
N LEU A 138 0.98 -16.15 -4.51
CA LEU A 138 0.37 -15.27 -5.51
C LEU A 138 -1.13 -15.06 -5.23
N PRO A 139 -1.60 -13.82 -5.04
CA PRO A 139 -3.02 -13.51 -5.01
C PRO A 139 -3.65 -13.89 -6.34
N VAL A 140 -4.65 -14.76 -6.28
CA VAL A 140 -5.39 -15.24 -7.45
C VAL A 140 -6.88 -15.34 -7.11
N PRO A 141 -7.79 -15.23 -8.09
CA PRO A 141 -9.18 -15.57 -7.85
C PRO A 141 -9.34 -16.99 -7.28
N LYS A 142 -10.43 -17.24 -6.55
CA LYS A 142 -10.75 -18.62 -6.16
C LYS A 142 -11.00 -19.45 -7.42
N GLY A 143 -10.38 -20.62 -7.51
CA GLY A 143 -10.45 -21.43 -8.72
C GLY A 143 -9.42 -22.54 -8.75
N THR A 144 -9.41 -23.29 -9.85
CA THR A 144 -8.40 -24.31 -10.11
C THR A 144 -7.36 -23.76 -11.07
N TYR A 145 -6.09 -24.03 -10.82
CA TYR A 145 -4.96 -23.48 -11.55
C TYR A 145 -4.04 -24.58 -12.07
N ARG A 146 -3.54 -24.40 -13.29
CA ARG A 146 -2.32 -25.04 -13.79
C ARG A 146 -1.15 -24.15 -13.39
N VAL A 147 -0.21 -24.71 -12.64
CA VAL A 147 1.02 -24.04 -12.23
C VAL A 147 2.18 -24.80 -12.84
N ARG A 148 3.07 -24.10 -13.51
CA ARG A 148 4.31 -24.65 -14.07
C ARG A 148 5.47 -24.02 -13.32
N LEU A 149 6.14 -24.81 -12.50
CA LEU A 149 7.35 -24.42 -11.80
C LEU A 149 8.55 -24.80 -12.66
N MET A 150 9.41 -23.84 -12.95
CA MET A 150 10.48 -23.96 -13.93
C MET A 150 11.83 -23.91 -13.22
N PHE A 151 12.65 -24.93 -13.44
CA PHE A 151 13.89 -25.17 -12.68
C PHE A 151 15.10 -25.37 -13.59
N VAL A 152 16.28 -25.03 -13.07
CA VAL A 152 17.59 -25.44 -13.59
C VAL A 152 18.47 -25.81 -12.40
N GLU A 153 19.22 -26.91 -12.49
CA GLU A 153 20.29 -27.18 -11.54
C GLU A 153 21.64 -26.69 -12.11
N PRO A 154 22.25 -25.64 -11.53
CA PRO A 154 23.51 -25.10 -12.05
C PRO A 154 24.73 -25.94 -11.65
N SER A 155 24.71 -26.59 -10.48
CA SER A 155 25.95 -27.13 -9.89
C SER A 155 25.82 -28.38 -9.03
N ALA A 156 24.65 -28.66 -8.46
CA ALA A 156 24.48 -29.81 -7.56
C ALA A 156 24.53 -31.14 -8.32
N ALA A 157 25.22 -32.12 -7.75
CA ALA A 157 25.11 -33.51 -8.18
C ALA A 157 23.77 -34.13 -7.72
N PRO A 158 23.30 -35.22 -8.34
CA PRO A 158 22.13 -35.96 -7.86
C PRO A 158 22.25 -36.29 -6.37
N GLY A 159 21.20 -35.99 -5.60
CA GLY A 159 21.13 -36.20 -4.16
C GLY A 159 21.60 -35.02 -3.30
N GLU A 160 22.32 -34.04 -3.85
CA GLU A 160 22.84 -32.92 -3.06
C GLU A 160 21.79 -31.83 -2.80
N ARG A 161 20.91 -31.55 -3.77
CA ARG A 161 19.79 -30.60 -3.64
C ARG A 161 18.47 -31.34 -3.74
N VAL A 162 17.94 -31.71 -2.57
CA VAL A 162 16.69 -32.46 -2.44
C VAL A 162 15.72 -31.65 -1.60
N PHE A 163 14.49 -31.49 -2.08
CA PHE A 163 13.45 -30.78 -1.35
C PHE A 163 12.05 -31.29 -1.68
N ASP A 164 11.11 -31.10 -0.77
CA ASP A 164 9.70 -31.35 -1.03
C ASP A 164 9.02 -30.10 -1.58
N ILE A 165 7.99 -30.30 -2.39
CA ILE A 165 7.13 -29.23 -2.89
C ILE A 165 5.71 -29.50 -2.43
N THR A 166 5.09 -28.51 -1.81
CA THR A 166 3.68 -28.51 -1.47
C THR A 166 2.97 -27.37 -2.19
N ALA A 167 1.74 -27.60 -2.63
CA ALA A 167 0.87 -26.60 -3.21
C ALA A 167 -0.50 -26.66 -2.51
N GLU A 168 -1.00 -25.55 -1.99
CA GLU A 168 -2.24 -25.51 -1.20
C GLU A 168 -2.26 -26.57 -0.08
N ASN A 169 -1.15 -26.66 0.66
CA ASN A 169 -0.90 -27.63 1.72
C ASN A 169 -0.92 -29.11 1.31
N ARG A 170 -0.97 -29.42 0.01
CA ARG A 170 -0.86 -30.77 -0.53
C ARG A 170 0.53 -31.02 -1.09
N LYS A 171 1.16 -32.14 -0.73
CA LYS A 171 2.45 -32.52 -1.30
C LYS A 171 2.29 -32.85 -2.78
N VAL A 172 2.99 -32.10 -3.64
CA VAL A 172 2.97 -32.27 -5.11
C VAL A 172 4.29 -32.85 -5.64
N ALA A 173 5.37 -32.75 -4.87
CA ALA A 173 6.60 -33.51 -5.13
C ALA A 173 7.26 -33.90 -3.80
N ASN A 174 7.74 -35.13 -3.73
CA ASN A 174 8.46 -35.68 -2.57
C ASN A 174 9.91 -35.96 -2.97
N ARG A 175 10.88 -35.48 -2.18
CA ARG A 175 12.31 -35.64 -2.48
C ARG A 175 12.67 -35.22 -3.91
N PHE A 176 12.14 -34.10 -4.37
CA PHE A 176 12.40 -33.55 -5.69
C PHE A 176 13.88 -33.18 -5.81
N ASP A 177 14.50 -33.65 -6.90
CA ASP A 177 15.92 -33.52 -7.20
C ASP A 177 16.06 -33.17 -8.68
N ILE A 178 16.40 -31.91 -8.94
CA ILE A 178 16.48 -31.35 -10.30
C ILE A 178 17.62 -32.03 -11.09
N ALA A 179 18.75 -32.32 -10.44
CA ALA A 179 19.89 -32.97 -11.09
C ALA A 179 19.54 -34.38 -11.55
N ARG A 180 18.74 -35.12 -10.76
CA ARG A 180 18.30 -36.47 -11.11
C ARG A 180 17.28 -36.49 -12.25
N VAL A 181 16.34 -35.53 -12.29
CA VAL A 181 15.27 -35.52 -13.32
C VAL A 181 15.68 -34.84 -14.62
N ALA A 182 16.61 -33.90 -14.59
CA ALA A 182 16.97 -33.08 -15.74
C ALA A 182 18.45 -33.17 -16.13
N GLY A 183 19.33 -33.34 -15.13
CA GLY A 183 20.76 -33.15 -15.28
C GLY A 183 21.20 -31.68 -15.15
N ARG A 184 22.51 -31.46 -15.11
CA ARG A 184 23.11 -30.13 -14.88
C ARG A 184 22.86 -29.19 -16.07
N ASN A 185 22.55 -27.93 -15.79
CA ASN A 185 22.29 -26.86 -16.75
C ASN A 185 21.13 -27.14 -17.73
N ARG A 186 20.23 -28.07 -17.41
CA ARG A 186 19.06 -28.40 -18.23
C ARG A 186 17.79 -27.92 -17.55
N GLY A 187 16.96 -27.19 -18.31
CA GLY A 187 15.66 -26.70 -17.86
C GLY A 187 14.67 -27.84 -17.65
N TYR A 188 13.89 -27.74 -16.57
CA TYR A 188 12.85 -28.70 -16.23
C TYR A 188 11.56 -27.99 -15.81
N ASP A 189 10.43 -28.47 -16.35
CA ASP A 189 9.09 -28.01 -16.00
C ASP A 189 8.41 -29.03 -15.09
N LEU A 190 8.09 -28.62 -13.87
CA LEU A 190 7.14 -29.34 -13.02
C LEU A 190 5.75 -28.73 -13.15
N ASN A 191 4.85 -29.46 -13.81
CA ASN A 191 3.46 -29.04 -13.99
C ASN A 191 2.57 -29.62 -12.88
N ILE A 192 1.86 -28.76 -12.17
CA ILE A 192 0.92 -29.14 -11.11
C ILE A 192 -0.46 -28.54 -11.39
N THR A 193 -1.51 -29.21 -10.93
CA THR A 193 -2.87 -28.66 -10.89
C THR A 193 -3.31 -28.56 -9.44
N THR A 194 -3.72 -27.38 -9.00
CA THR A 194 -4.18 -27.16 -7.62
C THR A 194 -5.42 -26.29 -7.55
N ARG A 195 -6.20 -26.41 -6.46
CA ARG A 195 -7.41 -25.62 -6.22
C ARG A 195 -7.16 -24.62 -5.11
N VAL A 196 -7.28 -23.33 -5.45
CA VAL A 196 -7.17 -22.21 -4.53
C VAL A 196 -8.56 -21.84 -4.03
N THR A 197 -8.72 -21.80 -2.70
CA THR A 197 -10.03 -21.60 -2.04
C THR A 197 -10.12 -20.31 -1.23
N ASP A 198 -8.98 -19.73 -0.88
CA ASP A 198 -8.85 -18.53 -0.05
C ASP A 198 -8.45 -17.28 -0.85
N GLY A 199 -8.14 -17.43 -2.14
CA GLY A 199 -7.70 -16.35 -3.01
C GLY A 199 -6.18 -16.15 -3.02
N LEU A 200 -5.42 -17.07 -2.43
CA LEU A 200 -3.97 -17.04 -2.40
C LEU A 200 -3.43 -18.40 -2.86
N LEU A 201 -2.71 -18.44 -3.97
CA LEU A 201 -1.95 -19.61 -4.35
C LEU A 201 -0.71 -19.70 -3.47
N ASN A 202 -0.56 -20.79 -2.73
CA ASN A 202 0.56 -21.08 -1.85
C ASN A 202 1.34 -22.29 -2.39
N ILE A 203 2.60 -22.06 -2.76
CA ILE A 203 3.60 -23.09 -3.01
C ILE A 203 4.66 -22.98 -1.92
N LYS A 204 5.08 -24.10 -1.34
CA LYS A 204 6.16 -24.13 -0.34
C LYS A 204 7.20 -25.16 -0.72
N PHE A 205 8.47 -24.77 -0.59
CA PHE A 205 9.63 -25.63 -0.75
C PHE A 205 10.19 -25.97 0.63
N THR A 206 10.34 -27.26 0.93
CA THR A 206 10.88 -27.74 2.20
C THR A 206 12.17 -28.49 1.94
N SER A 207 13.30 -27.88 2.31
CA SER A 207 14.63 -28.46 2.12
C SER A 207 14.77 -29.80 2.87
N ARG A 208 15.37 -30.79 2.20
CA ARG A 208 15.68 -32.13 2.74
C ARG A 208 17.19 -32.42 2.76
N SER A 209 18.01 -31.48 2.29
CA SER A 209 19.46 -31.60 2.20
C SER A 209 20.16 -30.28 2.54
N ALA A 210 21.50 -30.28 2.56
CA ALA A 210 22.28 -29.08 2.85
C ALA A 210 22.05 -27.96 1.81
N LYS A 211 22.06 -28.31 0.51
CA LYS A 211 21.77 -27.35 -0.57
C LYS A 211 20.27 -27.05 -0.61
N LYS A 212 19.93 -25.76 -0.48
CA LYS A 212 18.54 -25.30 -0.38
C LYS A 212 17.80 -25.27 -1.72
N PRO A 213 16.47 -25.15 -1.76
CA PRO A 213 15.72 -25.10 -3.02
C PRO A 213 16.14 -23.92 -3.90
N VAL A 214 16.00 -24.09 -5.21
CA VAL A 214 16.16 -23.05 -6.22
C VAL A 214 14.97 -23.09 -7.17
N ILE A 215 14.66 -21.98 -7.82
CA ILE A 215 13.62 -21.91 -8.87
C ILE A 215 14.00 -20.82 -9.88
N SER A 216 13.72 -21.05 -11.16
CA SER A 216 13.98 -20.07 -12.21
C SER A 216 12.76 -19.20 -12.51
N ALA A 217 11.61 -19.83 -12.73
CA ALA A 217 10.40 -19.12 -13.12
C ALA A 217 9.13 -19.89 -12.74
N VAL A 218 7.99 -19.21 -12.84
CA VAL A 218 6.68 -19.81 -12.63
C VAL A 218 5.68 -19.25 -13.63
N THR A 219 4.78 -20.10 -14.11
CA THR A 219 3.56 -19.66 -14.77
C THR A 219 2.35 -20.18 -14.02
N VAL A 220 1.32 -19.36 -13.87
CA VAL A 220 0.05 -19.71 -13.21
C VAL A 220 -1.07 -19.39 -14.17
N THR A 221 -1.91 -20.36 -14.51
CA THR A 221 -3.05 -20.17 -15.43
C THR A 221 -4.31 -20.82 -14.87
N SER A 222 -5.44 -20.12 -14.82
CA SER A 222 -6.70 -20.72 -14.35
C SER A 222 -7.25 -21.77 -15.33
N ARG A 223 -7.82 -22.85 -14.79
CA ARG A 223 -8.59 -23.84 -15.55
C ARG A 223 -10.01 -23.31 -15.75
N GLY A 224 -10.16 -22.49 -16.78
CA GLY A 224 -11.42 -21.82 -17.13
C GLY A 224 -11.44 -20.35 -16.75
N LYS A 225 -12.55 -19.69 -17.06
CA LYS A 225 -12.78 -18.30 -16.71
C LYS A 225 -12.96 -18.19 -15.20
N VAL A 226 -12.07 -17.46 -14.56
CA VAL A 226 -12.24 -17.03 -13.18
C VAL A 226 -12.67 -15.58 -13.17
N ALA A 227 -13.39 -15.18 -12.14
CA ALA A 227 -13.75 -13.78 -11.99
C ALA A 227 -12.45 -12.97 -11.94
N THR A 228 -12.25 -12.06 -12.90
CA THR A 228 -10.98 -11.31 -13.06
C THR A 228 -10.54 -10.80 -11.69
N PRO A 229 -9.29 -11.05 -11.23
CA PRO A 229 -8.81 -10.41 -10.02
C PRO A 229 -8.82 -8.93 -10.33
N THR A 230 -9.76 -8.28 -9.70
CA THR A 230 -9.78 -6.86 -9.63
C THR A 230 -8.43 -6.41 -9.07
N ASN A 231 -7.69 -5.58 -9.81
CA ASN A 231 -6.61 -4.76 -9.24
C ASN A 231 -7.22 -3.67 -8.33
N THR A 232 -8.24 -4.06 -7.57
CA THR A 232 -9.10 -3.20 -6.78
C THR A 232 -8.44 -3.14 -5.43
N ARG A 233 -7.76 -2.02 -5.26
CA ARG A 233 -7.54 -1.36 -3.98
C ARG A 233 -8.64 -1.76 -3.01
N VAL A 234 -8.22 -2.29 -1.86
CA VAL A 234 -9.15 -2.82 -0.85
C VAL A 234 -10.19 -1.75 -0.49
N VAL A 235 -9.74 -0.50 -0.40
CA VAL A 235 -10.56 0.69 -0.22
C VAL A 235 -10.74 1.40 -1.56
N LYS A 236 -11.96 1.83 -1.88
CA LYS A 236 -12.29 2.56 -3.11
C LYS A 236 -12.57 4.02 -2.80
N LEU A 237 -11.68 4.91 -3.21
CA LEU A 237 -11.88 6.36 -3.19
C LEU A 237 -12.35 6.89 -4.56
N ASP A 238 -12.68 8.18 -4.63
CA ASP A 238 -12.83 8.91 -5.89
C ASP A 238 -11.57 8.72 -6.77
N ALA A 239 -11.77 8.53 -8.07
CA ALA A 239 -10.67 8.32 -9.01
C ALA A 239 -9.67 9.49 -9.07
N ARG A 240 -10.09 10.69 -8.69
CA ARG A 240 -9.28 11.92 -8.59
C ARG A 240 -8.64 12.10 -7.22
N SER A 241 -8.79 11.14 -6.30
CA SER A 241 -8.13 11.17 -5.00
C SER A 241 -6.60 11.35 -5.18
N PRO A 242 -5.95 12.19 -4.36
CA PRO A 242 -4.49 12.31 -4.34
C PRO A 242 -3.75 10.99 -4.11
N PHE A 243 -4.38 10.02 -3.44
CA PHE A 243 -3.81 8.69 -3.31
C PHE A 243 -3.67 7.99 -4.67
N TYR A 244 -4.50 8.31 -5.66
CA TYR A 244 -4.60 7.56 -6.92
C TYR A 244 -4.06 8.33 -8.12
N THR A 245 -3.84 9.63 -7.97
CA THR A 245 -3.30 10.50 -9.02
C THR A 245 -1.78 10.37 -9.15
N PRO A 246 -1.26 9.94 -10.32
CA PRO A 246 0.17 9.97 -10.61
C PRO A 246 0.71 11.41 -10.54
N ILE A 247 1.96 11.55 -10.09
CA ILE A 247 2.65 12.82 -9.95
C ILE A 247 4.04 12.80 -10.57
N ASP A 248 4.39 11.80 -11.38
CA ASP A 248 5.68 11.74 -12.10
C ASP A 248 5.97 12.99 -12.95
N LYS A 249 4.93 13.71 -13.36
CA LYS A 249 5.03 14.94 -14.19
C LYS A 249 4.66 16.23 -13.48
N ALA A 250 4.40 16.18 -12.17
CA ALA A 250 4.03 17.36 -11.41
C ALA A 250 5.17 18.40 -11.34
N PRO A 251 4.87 19.71 -11.20
CA PRO A 251 5.90 20.71 -10.90
C PRO A 251 6.52 20.46 -9.52
N LEU A 252 7.71 21.03 -9.31
CA LEU A 252 8.39 21.01 -8.03
C LEU A 252 8.05 22.26 -7.20
N ALA A 253 8.07 22.13 -5.88
CA ALA A 253 8.09 23.29 -5.00
C ALA A 253 9.38 24.08 -5.22
N ALA A 254 9.31 25.41 -5.07
CA ALA A 254 10.47 26.28 -5.18
C ALA A 254 11.58 25.92 -4.18
N ASN A 255 11.20 25.44 -2.98
CA ASN A 255 12.12 24.98 -1.94
C ASN A 255 12.25 23.44 -1.89
N SER A 256 12.02 22.74 -3.00
CA SER A 256 12.05 21.27 -3.04
C SER A 256 13.39 20.74 -2.57
N GLU A 257 14.51 21.28 -3.05
CA GLU A 257 15.85 20.83 -2.69
C GLU A 257 16.09 20.94 -1.17
N GLN A 258 15.77 22.09 -0.57
CA GLN A 258 15.98 22.33 0.86
C GLN A 258 15.04 21.49 1.73
N SER A 259 13.79 21.30 1.29
CA SER A 259 12.83 20.46 2.02
C SER A 259 13.23 18.99 1.99
N ILE A 260 13.77 18.52 0.86
CA ILE A 260 14.24 17.14 0.73
C ILE A 260 15.57 16.93 1.46
N ALA A 261 16.48 17.91 1.48
CA ALA A 261 17.66 17.85 2.35
C ALA A 261 17.26 17.70 3.84
N HIS A 262 16.23 18.43 4.28
CA HIS A 262 15.69 18.32 5.64
C HIS A 262 14.98 16.98 5.91
N LEU A 263 14.30 16.39 4.92
CA LEU A 263 13.74 15.04 5.05
C LEU A 263 14.85 13.97 5.08
N ALA A 264 15.86 14.10 4.21
CA ALA A 264 16.94 13.14 4.09
C ALA A 264 17.80 13.11 5.37
N SER A 265 18.06 14.25 6.02
CA SER A 265 18.77 14.30 7.31
C SER A 265 18.00 13.55 8.41
N GLN A 266 16.66 13.68 8.43
CA GLN A 266 15.82 12.91 9.36
C GLN A 266 16.00 11.39 9.21
N VAL A 267 16.34 10.90 8.01
CA VAL A 267 16.68 9.49 7.78
C VAL A 267 18.15 9.21 8.07
N HIS A 268 19.07 9.98 7.50
CA HIS A 268 20.52 9.76 7.60
C HIS A 268 21.00 9.76 9.05
N ASP A 269 20.55 10.74 9.83
CA ASP A 269 21.04 10.99 11.19
C ASP A 269 20.38 10.07 12.23
N ASN A 270 19.41 9.25 11.82
CA ASN A 270 18.63 8.40 12.71
C ASN A 270 18.63 6.95 12.23
N TRP A 271 18.58 6.01 13.18
CA TRP A 271 18.33 4.58 12.89
C TRP A 271 19.25 3.94 11.84
N GLY A 272 20.49 4.42 11.72
CA GLY A 272 21.48 3.90 10.77
C GLY A 272 21.19 4.24 9.31
N GLY A 273 20.55 5.38 9.03
CA GLY A 273 20.33 5.86 7.67
C GLY A 273 19.21 5.13 6.92
N THR A 274 18.32 4.45 7.64
CA THR A 274 17.21 3.69 7.04
C THR A 274 15.89 4.08 7.66
N ALA A 275 14.95 4.52 6.80
CA ALA A 275 13.58 4.78 7.19
C ALA A 275 12.87 3.49 7.64
N ALA A 276 11.98 3.61 8.62
CA ALA A 276 11.24 2.48 9.16
C ALA A 276 10.19 1.96 8.17
N THR A 277 9.96 0.66 8.23
CA THR A 277 8.78 0.01 7.63
C THR A 277 7.92 -0.54 8.75
N ASN A 278 6.78 0.11 9.01
CA ASN A 278 5.86 -0.29 10.06
C ASN A 278 5.06 -1.51 9.60
N ALA A 279 5.67 -2.69 9.75
CA ALA A 279 5.13 -3.98 9.32
C ALA A 279 4.39 -4.74 10.43
N TYR A 280 4.85 -4.58 11.68
CA TYR A 280 4.37 -5.36 12.83
C TYR A 280 3.72 -4.52 13.93
N GLU A 281 4.09 -3.25 14.04
CA GLU A 281 3.57 -2.26 14.98
C GLU A 281 3.49 -0.91 14.27
N PHE A 282 2.58 -0.03 14.74
CA PHE A 282 2.34 1.30 14.14
C PHE A 282 1.92 1.24 12.65
N ASN A 283 1.27 0.13 12.31
CA ASN A 283 0.70 -0.20 11.00
C ASN A 283 -0.83 0.01 11.05
N GLY A 284 -1.55 -0.28 9.96
CA GLY A 284 -3.01 -0.13 9.95
C GLY A 284 -3.77 -1.42 9.69
N ALA A 285 -4.78 -1.72 10.51
CA ALA A 285 -5.59 -2.93 10.39
C ALA A 285 -6.86 -2.68 9.57
N VAL A 286 -6.85 -3.15 8.32
CA VAL A 286 -7.98 -3.01 7.39
C VAL A 286 -8.92 -4.21 7.48
N ASN A 287 -10.09 -4.01 8.06
CA ASN A 287 -11.12 -5.01 8.25
C ASN A 287 -12.28 -4.78 7.27
N ILE A 288 -12.73 -5.85 6.60
CA ILE A 288 -13.81 -5.76 5.60
C ILE A 288 -15.12 -6.27 6.19
N ALA A 289 -16.11 -5.39 6.27
CA ALA A 289 -17.47 -5.70 6.67
C ALA A 289 -18.35 -6.04 5.46
N THR A 290 -19.51 -6.62 5.73
CA THR A 290 -20.55 -6.90 4.75
C THR A 290 -21.88 -6.31 5.21
N GLY A 291 -22.90 -6.33 4.35
CA GLY A 291 -24.26 -5.95 4.75
C GLY A 291 -24.86 -6.81 5.88
N LYS A 292 -24.25 -7.98 6.18
CA LYS A 292 -24.66 -8.89 7.25
C LYS A 292 -23.83 -8.75 8.54
N THR A 293 -22.78 -7.92 8.52
CA THR A 293 -21.91 -7.77 9.68
C THR A 293 -22.70 -7.10 10.82
N PRO A 294 -22.74 -7.70 12.03
CA PRO A 294 -23.41 -7.11 13.18
C PRO A 294 -22.91 -5.70 13.44
N ARG A 295 -23.84 -4.81 13.79
CA ARG A 295 -23.54 -3.41 14.09
C ARG A 295 -23.55 -3.21 15.59
N ILE A 296 -22.52 -2.55 16.10
CA ILE A 296 -22.37 -2.30 17.53
C ILE A 296 -22.23 -0.81 17.81
N ARG A 297 -22.39 -0.43 19.07
CA ARG A 297 -21.90 0.83 19.60
C ARG A 297 -20.45 0.63 20.06
N VAL A 298 -19.54 1.45 19.58
CA VAL A 298 -18.15 1.51 20.06
C VAL A 298 -18.11 2.43 21.29
N GLY A 299 -17.48 1.97 22.37
CA GLY A 299 -17.26 2.77 23.58
C GLY A 299 -16.27 3.91 23.36
N PHE A 300 -16.43 5.02 24.08
CA PHE A 300 -15.46 6.12 24.08
C PHE A 300 -14.47 5.89 25.21
N HIS A 301 -13.25 5.52 24.85
CA HIS A 301 -12.15 5.42 25.78
C HIS A 301 -11.51 6.80 25.94
N ASN A 302 -11.73 7.48 27.07
CA ASN A 302 -11.20 8.84 27.29
C ASN A 302 -9.67 8.89 27.56
N CYS A 303 -8.86 8.38 26.64
CA CYS A 303 -7.39 8.35 26.78
C CYS A 303 -6.78 9.76 26.76
N GLN A 304 -7.48 10.73 26.15
CA GLN A 304 -7.08 12.13 26.07
C GLN A 304 -7.52 12.96 27.28
N LYS A 305 -8.15 12.36 28.29
CA LYS A 305 -8.63 13.05 29.51
C LYS A 305 -9.50 14.28 29.23
N LYS A 306 -10.37 14.19 28.22
CA LYS A 306 -11.30 15.25 27.85
C LYS A 306 -12.38 15.44 28.93
N PRO A 307 -12.89 16.66 29.13
CA PRO A 307 -13.86 16.96 30.18
C PRO A 307 -15.25 16.35 29.92
N SER A 308 -15.56 16.02 28.67
CA SER A 308 -16.83 15.43 28.26
C SER A 308 -16.64 14.49 27.07
N THR A 309 -17.68 13.72 26.76
CA THR A 309 -17.71 12.95 25.52
C THR A 309 -17.75 13.92 24.33
N PRO A 310 -16.82 13.79 23.37
CA PRO A 310 -16.78 14.66 22.19
C PRO A 310 -18.07 14.58 21.36
N ALA A 311 -18.47 15.73 20.82
CA ALA A 311 -19.56 15.80 19.86
C ALA A 311 -19.27 14.92 18.63
N GLY A 312 -20.33 14.48 17.96
CA GLY A 312 -20.28 13.65 16.75
C GLY A 312 -20.03 12.16 16.99
N LEU A 313 -19.53 11.75 18.16
CA LEU A 313 -19.33 10.33 18.45
C LEU A 313 -20.68 9.61 18.61
N TYR A 314 -21.59 10.17 19.40
CA TYR A 314 -22.91 9.57 19.71
C TYR A 314 -24.12 10.43 19.35
N ASP A 315 -23.88 11.70 19.05
CA ASP A 315 -24.83 12.69 18.58
C ASP A 315 -24.47 13.14 17.15
N GLY A 316 -25.36 13.92 16.51
CA GLY A 316 -25.16 14.39 15.13
C GLY A 316 -24.80 13.26 14.15
N PRO A 317 -23.57 13.23 13.57
CA PRO A 317 -23.14 12.20 12.62
C PRO A 317 -23.00 10.78 13.21
N LYS A 318 -22.93 10.63 14.54
CA LYS A 318 -22.95 9.35 15.26
C LYS A 318 -21.87 8.35 14.81
N TYR A 319 -20.62 8.79 14.76
CA TYR A 319 -19.52 7.98 14.23
C TYR A 319 -19.26 6.67 14.99
N PHE A 320 -19.57 6.62 16.29
CA PHE A 320 -19.36 5.45 17.14
C PHE A 320 -20.63 4.58 17.29
N VAL A 321 -21.70 4.93 16.58
CA VAL A 321 -22.97 4.18 16.61
C VAL A 321 -23.12 3.39 15.32
N ASN A 322 -23.70 2.20 15.42
CA ASN A 322 -23.95 1.31 14.30
C ASN A 322 -22.68 1.03 13.50
N VAL A 323 -21.56 0.71 14.17
CA VAL A 323 -20.29 0.37 13.52
C VAL A 323 -20.33 -1.12 13.14
N PRO A 324 -20.13 -1.50 11.87
CA PRO A 324 -20.22 -2.89 11.43
C PRO A 324 -18.91 -3.63 11.70
N VAL A 325 -18.67 -4.07 12.93
CA VAL A 325 -17.40 -4.73 13.33
C VAL A 325 -17.47 -6.23 13.02
N PRO A 326 -16.62 -6.78 12.12
CA PRO A 326 -16.55 -8.21 11.88
C PRO A 326 -16.16 -9.01 13.13
N ALA A 327 -16.64 -10.25 13.26
CA ALA A 327 -16.35 -11.08 14.43
C ALA A 327 -14.85 -11.40 14.59
N ASN A 328 -14.12 -11.52 13.47
CA ASN A 328 -12.69 -11.77 13.41
C ASN A 328 -11.84 -10.50 13.28
N ALA A 329 -12.43 -9.34 13.55
CA ALA A 329 -11.75 -8.09 13.31
C ALA A 329 -10.61 -7.86 14.30
N THR A 330 -9.53 -7.26 13.82
CA THR A 330 -8.33 -6.97 14.59
C THR A 330 -8.02 -5.48 14.53
N ALA A 331 -7.57 -4.89 15.64
CA ALA A 331 -7.00 -3.55 15.70
C ALA A 331 -5.48 -3.64 15.80
N ALA A 332 -4.74 -2.87 14.98
CA ALA A 332 -3.30 -2.92 14.80
C ALA A 332 -2.52 -3.02 16.12
N ARG A 333 -1.34 -3.65 16.07
CA ARG A 333 -0.46 -3.73 17.23
C ARG A 333 0.33 -2.42 17.37
N GLY A 334 0.71 -2.07 18.59
CA GLY A 334 1.40 -0.83 18.94
C GLY A 334 0.50 0.10 19.74
N SER A 335 1.05 1.24 20.18
CA SER A 335 0.31 2.22 21.00
C SER A 335 -0.87 2.85 20.27
N ASP A 336 -0.84 2.89 18.94
CA ASP A 336 -1.83 3.61 18.14
C ASP A 336 -3.13 2.82 18.00
N GLY A 337 -3.08 1.48 18.10
CA GLY A 337 -4.25 0.61 18.02
C GLY A 337 -5.18 0.92 16.85
N GLU A 338 -4.62 1.30 15.68
CA GLU A 338 -5.41 1.72 14.53
C GLU A 338 -6.33 0.58 14.09
N MET A 339 -7.58 0.92 13.79
CA MET A 339 -8.50 -0.02 13.17
C MET A 339 -9.37 0.65 12.13
N SER A 340 -9.18 0.23 10.89
CA SER A 340 -10.01 0.56 9.76
C SER A 340 -11.09 -0.50 9.54
N ILE A 341 -12.32 -0.07 9.30
CA ILE A 341 -13.45 -0.93 8.94
C ILE A 341 -14.08 -0.38 7.67
N TYR A 342 -13.89 -1.09 6.55
CA TYR A 342 -14.51 -0.73 5.28
C TYR A 342 -15.70 -1.63 4.98
N ASN A 343 -16.86 -1.03 4.72
CA ASN A 343 -18.05 -1.73 4.26
C ASN A 343 -18.38 -1.34 2.82
N PRO A 344 -18.00 -2.15 1.81
CA PRO A 344 -18.31 -1.85 0.42
C PRO A 344 -19.81 -1.88 0.10
N ALA A 345 -20.64 -2.55 0.92
CA ALA A 345 -22.09 -2.62 0.68
C ALA A 345 -22.80 -1.31 1.05
N THR A 346 -22.25 -0.55 2.00
CA THR A 346 -22.78 0.75 2.42
C THR A 346 -21.93 1.93 1.97
N ASP A 347 -20.83 1.68 1.25
CA ASP A 347 -19.85 2.67 0.80
C ASP A 347 -19.33 3.57 1.95
N GLN A 348 -18.97 2.92 3.06
CA GLN A 348 -18.55 3.58 4.29
C GLN A 348 -17.21 3.04 4.80
N LEU A 349 -16.36 3.95 5.27
CA LEU A 349 -15.12 3.64 5.98
C LEU A 349 -15.18 4.24 7.38
N TRP A 350 -14.89 3.44 8.39
CA TRP A 350 -14.56 3.91 9.73
C TRP A 350 -13.08 3.73 9.98
N GLU A 351 -12.47 4.68 10.68
CA GLU A 351 -11.13 4.52 11.23
C GLU A 351 -11.13 4.95 12.69
N PHE A 352 -10.49 4.15 13.54
CA PHE A 352 -10.44 4.36 14.99
C PHE A 352 -9.00 4.36 15.49
N TRP A 353 -8.70 5.28 16.41
CA TRP A 353 -7.43 5.37 17.11
C TRP A 353 -7.58 4.80 18.52
N GLN A 354 -6.57 4.03 18.94
CA GLN A 354 -6.55 3.21 20.15
C GLN A 354 -7.79 2.33 20.28
N MET A 355 -8.17 1.67 19.19
CA MET A 355 -9.27 0.72 19.19
C MET A 355 -8.85 -0.55 19.94
N ARG A 356 -9.62 -0.92 20.95
CA ARG A 356 -9.34 -2.06 21.81
C ARG A 356 -10.62 -2.73 22.28
N ARG A 357 -10.48 -3.97 22.73
CA ARG A 357 -11.58 -4.76 23.27
C ARG A 357 -11.41 -4.92 24.78
N ASN A 358 -12.46 -4.61 25.53
CA ASN A 358 -12.56 -4.84 26.98
C ASN A 358 -13.76 -5.75 27.28
N THR A 359 -14.11 -5.92 28.56
CA THR A 359 -15.24 -6.74 29.00
C THR A 359 -16.61 -6.27 28.48
N ASN A 360 -16.75 -4.97 28.18
CA ASN A 360 -17.98 -4.34 27.72
C ASN A 360 -18.08 -4.27 26.18
N GLY A 361 -17.05 -4.76 25.46
CA GLY A 361 -17.01 -4.76 24.00
C GLY A 361 -15.86 -3.93 23.44
N TRP A 362 -16.06 -3.37 22.26
CA TRP A 362 -15.05 -2.53 21.60
C TRP A 362 -15.16 -1.08 22.06
N GLU A 363 -14.01 -0.45 22.30
CA GLU A 363 -13.89 0.98 22.58
C GLU A 363 -12.71 1.59 21.83
N ALA A 364 -12.79 2.89 21.52
CA ALA A 364 -11.74 3.65 20.86
C ALA A 364 -11.56 5.02 21.51
N CYS A 365 -10.37 5.58 21.42
CA CYS A 365 -10.09 6.91 21.95
C CYS A 365 -10.51 8.03 21.01
N TRP A 366 -10.35 7.82 19.70
CA TRP A 366 -10.82 8.74 18.68
C TRP A 366 -11.18 7.99 17.40
N GLY A 367 -11.80 8.67 16.44
CA GLY A 367 -12.10 8.07 15.15
C GLY A 367 -13.11 8.87 14.34
N GLY A 368 -13.50 8.33 13.20
CA GLY A 368 -14.48 8.96 12.32
C GLY A 368 -15.09 7.97 11.35
N ARG A 369 -16.06 8.46 10.55
CA ARG A 369 -16.60 7.76 9.39
C ARG A 369 -16.57 8.66 8.16
N ILE A 370 -16.20 8.10 7.02
CA ILE A 370 -16.48 8.67 5.70
C ILE A 370 -17.69 7.93 5.12
N ASP A 371 -18.71 8.70 4.77
CA ASP A 371 -19.86 8.23 3.97
C ASP A 371 -19.59 8.49 2.48
N LYS A 372 -20.15 7.64 1.61
CA LYS A 372 -19.96 7.73 0.14
C LYS A 372 -18.48 7.73 -0.25
N LEU A 373 -17.72 6.81 0.34
CA LEU A 373 -16.27 6.73 0.22
C LEU A 373 -15.79 6.70 -1.24
N SER A 374 -16.51 6.01 -2.12
CA SER A 374 -16.21 5.94 -3.56
C SER A 374 -16.21 7.28 -4.30
N THR A 375 -16.77 8.33 -3.68
CA THR A 375 -16.78 9.71 -4.19
C THR A 375 -15.99 10.69 -3.30
N ASN A 376 -15.35 10.18 -2.26
CA ASN A 376 -14.50 10.96 -1.36
C ASN A 376 -13.02 10.80 -1.75
N ILE A 377 -12.23 11.86 -1.60
CA ILE A 377 -10.80 11.85 -1.92
C ILE A 377 -9.91 11.17 -0.86
N GLY A 378 -10.49 10.63 0.21
CA GLY A 378 -9.79 10.07 1.37
C GLY A 378 -9.57 11.09 2.49
N GLN A 379 -10.46 12.07 2.63
CA GLN A 379 -10.39 13.11 3.66
C GLN A 379 -11.58 12.96 4.62
N PHE A 380 -11.32 12.89 5.93
CA PHE A 380 -12.34 12.97 6.95
C PHE A 380 -12.81 14.40 7.17
N THR A 381 -14.07 14.57 7.55
CA THR A 381 -14.52 15.87 8.08
C THR A 381 -13.71 16.22 9.33
N PHE A 382 -13.16 17.43 9.39
CA PHE A 382 -12.46 17.91 10.59
C PHE A 382 -13.41 17.89 11.82
N PRO A 383 -12.96 17.48 13.01
CA PRO A 383 -11.60 17.04 13.37
C PRO A 383 -11.44 15.50 13.43
N TYR A 384 -12.25 14.75 12.68
CA TYR A 384 -12.30 13.28 12.76
C TYR A 384 -11.22 12.60 11.90
N GLY A 385 -11.17 11.27 11.96
CA GLY A 385 -10.12 10.45 11.34
C GLY A 385 -8.97 10.13 12.29
N VAL A 386 -8.13 9.17 11.92
CA VAL A 386 -7.04 8.69 12.78
C VAL A 386 -5.76 9.48 12.57
N SER A 387 -5.35 9.70 11.31
CA SER A 387 -4.10 10.41 11.01
C SER A 387 -4.11 11.84 11.57
N ALA A 388 -2.95 12.37 11.93
CA ALA A 388 -2.79 13.76 12.32
C ALA A 388 -3.31 14.71 11.22
N SER A 389 -3.13 14.33 9.96
CA SER A 389 -3.51 15.07 8.75
C SER A 389 -5.01 15.14 8.45
N GLY A 390 -5.82 14.29 9.11
CA GLY A 390 -7.25 14.13 8.81
C GLY A 390 -7.54 13.35 7.52
N LEU A 391 -6.53 12.66 6.99
CA LEU A 391 -6.65 11.76 5.85
C LEU A 391 -6.97 10.34 6.31
N ALA A 392 -7.63 9.58 5.46
CA ALA A 392 -7.79 8.15 5.69
C ALA A 392 -6.43 7.45 5.60
N MET A 393 -6.10 6.64 6.60
CA MET A 393 -4.88 5.85 6.60
C MET A 393 -4.99 4.68 5.62
N ALA A 394 -6.12 3.95 5.62
CA ALA A 394 -6.27 2.71 4.85
C ALA A 394 -5.92 2.81 3.36
N PRO A 395 -6.24 3.90 2.63
CA PRO A 395 -5.83 4.08 1.23
C PRO A 395 -4.34 4.33 1.00
N GLY A 396 -3.59 4.73 2.04
CA GLY A 396 -2.16 5.01 2.00
C GLY A 396 -1.27 3.87 2.49
N LEU A 397 -1.84 2.83 3.12
CA LEU A 397 -1.10 1.67 3.60
C LEU A 397 -0.61 0.81 2.44
N ILE A 398 0.63 0.32 2.52
CA ILE A 398 1.13 -0.71 1.60
C ILE A 398 0.41 -2.03 1.91
N GLY A 399 -0.41 -2.51 0.97
CA GLY A 399 -1.23 -3.70 1.16
C GLY A 399 -0.43 -5.02 1.07
N ILE A 400 -0.91 -6.05 1.79
CA ILE A 400 -0.31 -7.39 1.75
C ILE A 400 -0.36 -7.98 0.33
N ASP A 401 -1.50 -7.83 -0.34
CA ASP A 401 -1.66 -8.35 -1.70
C ASP A 401 -0.88 -7.53 -2.73
N GLU A 402 -0.61 -6.25 -2.46
CA GLU A 402 0.28 -5.42 -3.28
C GLU A 402 1.72 -5.87 -3.14
N ALA A 403 2.18 -6.11 -1.90
CA ALA A 403 3.50 -6.66 -1.61
C ALA A 403 3.72 -8.03 -2.27
N ARG A 404 2.70 -8.90 -2.26
CA ARG A 404 2.74 -10.16 -3.00
C ARG A 404 2.81 -9.96 -4.52
N ARG A 405 2.05 -9.01 -5.07
CA ARG A 405 2.11 -8.71 -6.51
C ARG A 405 3.36 -7.93 -6.91
N GLY A 406 4.09 -7.36 -5.95
CA GLY A 406 5.27 -6.53 -6.21
C GLY A 406 4.98 -5.16 -6.79
N THR A 407 3.72 -4.72 -6.77
CA THR A 407 3.26 -3.47 -7.38
C THR A 407 2.32 -2.74 -6.43
N ILE A 408 2.65 -1.48 -6.17
CA ILE A 408 1.83 -0.53 -5.42
C ILE A 408 1.36 0.53 -6.41
N ASN A 409 0.04 0.73 -6.49
CA ASN A 409 -0.57 1.63 -7.48
C ASN A 409 -1.18 2.89 -6.84
N HIS A 410 -0.70 3.29 -5.67
CA HIS A 410 -1.16 4.47 -4.92
C HIS A 410 0.00 5.24 -4.31
N ALA A 411 -0.29 6.48 -3.91
CA ALA A 411 0.59 7.25 -3.06
C ALA A 411 0.61 6.63 -1.67
N MET A 412 1.79 6.53 -1.07
CA MET A 412 1.95 5.85 0.21
C MET A 412 1.93 6.85 1.36
N TYR A 413 1.38 6.42 2.48
CA TYR A 413 1.46 7.14 3.75
C TYR A 413 2.92 7.28 4.17
N LEU A 414 3.34 8.48 4.55
CA LEU A 414 4.66 8.74 5.13
C LEU A 414 4.52 9.55 6.42
N ALA A 415 5.03 9.02 7.51
CA ALA A 415 5.27 9.78 8.73
C ALA A 415 6.70 10.34 8.74
N VAL A 416 6.90 11.48 9.37
CA VAL A 416 8.20 12.18 9.47
C VAL A 416 8.48 12.59 10.92
N LEU A 417 9.74 12.84 11.30
CA LEU A 417 10.08 13.28 12.66
C LEU A 417 9.69 14.74 12.89
N ASP A 418 9.92 15.55 11.87
CA ASP A 418 9.80 17.00 11.92
C ASP A 418 8.93 17.50 10.77
N SER A 419 7.63 17.63 11.07
CA SER A 419 6.64 18.27 10.18
C SER A 419 6.38 19.71 10.62
N HIS A 420 6.05 20.55 9.63
CA HIS A 420 5.78 21.97 9.84
C HIS A 420 4.67 22.20 10.88
N ARG A 421 4.76 23.29 11.64
CA ARG A 421 3.77 23.71 12.66
C ARG A 421 2.32 23.48 12.24
N TRP A 422 1.49 22.98 13.17
CA TRP A 422 0.10 22.54 13.01
C TRP A 422 -0.84 23.45 12.21
N ASP A 423 -0.58 24.77 12.14
CA ASP A 423 -1.34 25.76 11.36
C ASP A 423 -0.87 25.85 9.89
N LYS A 424 0.11 25.04 9.50
CA LYS A 424 0.71 24.94 8.16
C LYS A 424 0.60 23.49 7.68
N PHE A 425 -0.47 23.23 6.95
CA PHE A 425 -0.68 21.98 6.23
C PHE A 425 -0.92 22.28 4.74
N SER A 426 -0.82 21.23 3.91
CA SER A 426 -1.05 21.27 2.48
C SER A 426 -2.23 20.36 2.15
N TRP A 427 -3.06 20.75 1.19
CA TRP A 427 -4.07 19.84 0.64
C TRP A 427 -3.41 18.54 0.15
N PRO A 428 -4.02 17.36 0.39
CA PRO A 428 -5.39 17.15 0.89
C PRO A 428 -5.57 17.14 2.41
N ALA A 429 -4.54 17.37 3.23
CA ALA A 429 -4.74 17.44 4.68
C ALA A 429 -5.65 18.62 5.04
N ASN A 430 -6.36 18.49 6.17
CA ASN A 430 -7.17 19.57 6.74
C ASN A 430 -6.82 19.92 8.20
N ARG A 431 -5.78 19.26 8.73
CA ARG A 431 -5.16 19.54 10.03
C ARG A 431 -3.74 19.00 10.04
N SER A 432 -3.01 19.28 11.12
CA SER A 432 -1.67 18.76 11.37
C SER A 432 -1.39 18.75 12.87
N ASP A 433 -0.47 17.88 13.31
CA ASP A 433 0.10 17.87 14.65
C ASP A 433 1.56 18.35 14.71
N GLY A 434 2.09 18.81 13.57
CA GLY A 434 3.46 19.26 13.45
C GLY A 434 3.81 20.45 14.35
N ILE A 435 5.09 20.56 14.68
CA ILE A 435 5.61 21.55 15.63
C ILE A 435 6.81 22.32 15.10
N SER A 436 7.34 21.95 13.92
CA SER A 436 8.55 22.55 13.39
C SER A 436 8.34 24.01 13.02
N THR A 437 9.32 24.83 13.36
CA THR A 437 9.44 26.21 12.86
C THR A 437 10.43 26.32 11.70
N ASN A 438 11.03 25.21 11.25
CA ASN A 438 11.91 25.22 10.10
C ASN A 438 11.09 25.52 8.82
N PRO A 439 11.45 26.57 8.05
CA PRO A 439 10.70 26.92 6.82
C PRO A 439 10.75 25.83 5.73
N ASN A 440 11.69 24.88 5.85
CA ASN A 440 11.84 23.75 4.94
C ASN A 440 11.24 22.44 5.51
N ALA A 441 10.59 22.48 6.69
CA ALA A 441 9.85 21.32 7.17
C ALA A 441 8.67 21.03 6.24
N LEU A 442 8.53 19.77 5.83
CA LEU A 442 7.41 19.34 5.00
C LEU A 442 6.11 19.45 5.79
N MET A 443 5.06 19.92 5.12
CA MET A 443 3.72 20.04 5.68
C MET A 443 2.99 18.70 5.61
N GLU A 444 2.21 18.34 6.63
CA GLU A 444 1.22 17.28 6.47
C GLU A 444 0.26 17.59 5.29
N GLY A 445 -0.07 16.53 4.57
CA GLY A 445 -0.75 16.53 3.27
C GLY A 445 0.13 16.90 2.08
N GLN A 446 1.33 17.45 2.28
CA GLN A 446 2.23 17.77 1.17
C GLN A 446 2.67 16.49 0.48
N ARG A 447 2.70 16.53 -0.85
CA ARG A 447 3.09 15.39 -1.68
C ARG A 447 4.57 15.47 -2.02
N ILE A 448 5.24 14.33 -2.00
CA ILE A 448 6.61 14.17 -2.47
C ILE A 448 6.71 12.97 -3.38
N ARG A 449 7.63 12.97 -4.34
CA ARG A 449 7.92 11.80 -5.20
C ARG A 449 9.40 11.48 -5.19
N LEU A 450 9.75 10.25 -5.53
CA LEU A 450 11.13 9.95 -5.92
C LEU A 450 11.36 10.51 -7.31
N ASP A 451 12.54 11.09 -7.58
CA ASP A 451 12.87 11.60 -8.91
C ASP A 451 12.58 10.53 -9.98
N PRO A 452 11.64 10.77 -10.91
CA PRO A 452 11.23 9.78 -11.89
C PRO A 452 12.32 9.48 -12.93
N THR A 453 13.39 10.29 -12.99
CA THR A 453 14.48 10.16 -13.96
C THR A 453 15.62 9.26 -13.49
N ILE A 454 15.74 8.99 -12.19
CA ILE A 454 16.82 8.14 -11.68
C ILE A 454 16.58 6.67 -12.03
N ASN A 455 17.68 5.96 -12.32
CA ASN A 455 17.65 4.53 -12.56
C ASN A 455 17.77 3.76 -11.23
N LEU A 456 16.69 3.09 -10.83
CA LEU A 456 16.66 2.34 -9.57
C LEU A 456 17.62 1.13 -9.52
N ASN A 457 18.24 0.75 -10.64
CA ASN A 457 19.27 -0.30 -10.65
C ASN A 457 20.57 0.16 -9.97
N ASP A 458 20.78 1.46 -9.82
CA ASP A 458 22.03 2.02 -9.30
C ASP A 458 22.11 1.96 -7.77
N TYR A 459 21.00 1.65 -7.09
CA TYR A 459 20.84 1.83 -5.64
C TYR A 459 20.86 0.53 -4.82
N ASN A 460 21.11 -0.64 -5.43
CA ASN A 460 21.12 -1.95 -4.75
C ASN A 460 19.99 -2.11 -3.71
N LEU A 461 18.77 -1.78 -4.14
CA LEU A 461 17.60 -1.75 -3.27
C LEU A 461 17.21 -3.17 -2.84
N THR A 462 16.67 -3.30 -1.63
CA THR A 462 15.92 -4.51 -1.30
C THR A 462 14.73 -4.64 -2.27
N PRO A 463 14.17 -5.84 -2.49
CA PRO A 463 13.03 -5.94 -3.40
C PRO A 463 11.76 -5.23 -2.88
N PHE A 464 11.61 -5.08 -1.56
CA PHE A 464 10.53 -4.27 -0.97
C PHE A 464 10.80 -2.80 -1.22
N GLY A 465 12.03 -2.33 -0.94
CA GLY A 465 12.47 -0.97 -1.23
C GLY A 465 12.35 -0.58 -2.69
N ARG A 466 12.63 -1.50 -3.63
CA ARG A 466 12.41 -1.29 -5.07
C ARG A 466 10.93 -1.13 -5.40
N MET A 467 10.05 -1.96 -4.83
CA MET A 467 8.60 -1.83 -5.03
C MET A 467 8.10 -0.47 -4.52
N VAL A 468 8.56 -0.04 -3.34
CA VAL A 468 8.26 1.28 -2.79
C VAL A 468 8.83 2.39 -3.69
N ALA A 469 10.05 2.25 -4.20
CA ALA A 469 10.69 3.25 -5.05
C ALA A 469 9.97 3.44 -6.39
N GLU A 470 9.57 2.36 -7.05
CA GLU A 470 8.78 2.42 -8.30
C GLU A 470 7.44 3.13 -8.07
N ALA A 471 6.77 2.86 -6.95
CA ALA A 471 5.55 3.56 -6.57
C ALA A 471 5.81 5.02 -6.18
N ALA A 472 6.93 5.30 -5.52
CA ALA A 472 7.34 6.65 -5.16
C ALA A 472 7.68 7.51 -6.38
N GLN A 473 8.20 6.94 -7.48
CA GLN A 473 8.42 7.66 -8.73
C GLN A 473 7.11 8.07 -9.38
N LYS A 474 6.10 7.19 -9.37
CA LYS A 474 4.83 7.42 -10.07
C LYS A 474 3.77 8.14 -9.24
N TYR A 475 3.53 7.69 -8.01
CA TYR A 475 2.46 8.20 -7.14
C TYR A 475 2.99 8.96 -5.92
N GLY A 476 4.23 8.68 -5.51
CA GLY A 476 4.89 9.36 -4.41
C GLY A 476 4.36 8.99 -3.02
N PHE A 477 4.60 9.89 -2.08
CA PHE A 477 4.13 9.82 -0.70
C PHE A 477 3.25 11.02 -0.36
N ILE A 478 2.40 10.86 0.66
CA ILE A 478 1.67 11.94 1.30
C ILE A 478 2.13 12.00 2.76
N ILE A 479 2.69 13.14 3.18
CA ILE A 479 3.06 13.35 4.59
C ILE A 479 1.79 13.31 5.41
N SER A 480 1.69 12.43 6.39
CA SER A 480 0.41 12.19 7.08
C SER A 480 0.46 12.46 8.57
N ASP A 481 1.61 12.25 9.20
CA ASP A 481 1.79 12.34 10.65
C ASP A 481 3.21 12.73 11.02
N ARG A 482 3.35 13.39 12.18
CA ARG A 482 4.61 13.43 12.92
C ARG A 482 4.79 12.14 13.72
N SER A 483 6.00 11.57 13.75
CA SER A 483 6.29 10.35 14.51
C SER A 483 7.75 10.25 14.99
N GLY A 484 8.12 9.13 15.61
CA GLY A 484 9.49 8.89 16.10
C GLY A 484 10.51 8.44 15.03
N ALA A 485 10.06 8.21 13.79
CA ALA A 485 10.91 7.81 12.67
C ALA A 485 10.31 8.28 11.34
N VAL A 486 11.13 8.47 10.31
CA VAL A 486 10.57 8.55 8.95
C VAL A 486 10.10 7.15 8.62
N ALA A 487 8.81 6.97 8.34
CA ALA A 487 8.21 5.65 8.28
C ALA A 487 7.13 5.52 7.22
N VAL A 488 7.21 4.45 6.44
CA VAL A 488 6.08 3.97 5.64
C VAL A 488 5.22 3.01 6.47
N ALA A 489 3.91 3.03 6.25
CA ALA A 489 2.98 2.14 6.94
C ALA A 489 2.47 1.03 6.01
N THR A 490 2.31 -0.17 6.57
CA THR A 490 1.76 -1.33 5.86
C THR A 490 0.42 -1.74 6.43
N GLN A 491 -0.32 -2.60 5.72
CA GLN A 491 -1.49 -3.28 6.26
C GLN A 491 -1.08 -4.29 7.34
N ASP A 492 -1.80 -4.34 8.48
CA ASP A 492 -1.56 -5.30 9.55
C ASP A 492 -1.72 -6.76 9.08
N GLY A 493 -0.71 -7.57 9.36
CA GLY A 493 -0.66 -8.98 8.98
C GLY A 493 -1.43 -9.93 9.89
N ARG A 494 -1.93 -9.48 11.05
CA ARG A 494 -2.43 -10.40 12.09
C ARG A 494 -3.73 -11.10 11.73
N ALA A 495 -4.61 -10.46 10.96
CA ALA A 495 -5.82 -11.12 10.46
C ALA A 495 -5.46 -12.35 9.62
N GLU A 496 -4.40 -12.26 8.80
CA GLU A 496 -3.91 -13.41 8.05
C GLU A 496 -3.15 -14.39 8.94
N GLN A 497 -2.31 -13.89 9.85
CA GLN A 497 -1.58 -14.73 10.81
C GLN A 497 -2.52 -15.61 11.63
N ALA A 498 -3.68 -15.10 12.06
CA ALA A 498 -4.67 -15.88 12.78
C ALA A 498 -5.22 -17.06 11.95
N ARG A 499 -5.25 -16.93 10.61
CA ARG A 499 -5.73 -17.97 9.68
C ARG A 499 -4.65 -18.94 9.26
N THR A 500 -3.40 -18.48 9.10
CA THR A 500 -2.31 -19.25 8.50
C THR A 500 -1.23 -19.68 9.51
N GLY A 501 -1.25 -19.12 10.73
CA GLY A 501 -0.22 -19.28 11.75
C GLY A 501 1.04 -18.46 11.51
N THR A 502 1.16 -17.72 10.40
CA THR A 502 2.36 -16.95 10.04
C THR A 502 2.01 -15.53 9.60
N ASN A 503 2.72 -14.52 10.13
CA ASN A 503 2.54 -13.15 9.67
C ASN A 503 3.13 -13.01 8.25
N PRO A 504 2.36 -12.50 7.26
CA PRO A 504 2.82 -12.42 5.87
C PRO A 504 4.08 -11.55 5.70
N TRP A 505 4.26 -10.53 6.54
CA TRP A 505 5.43 -9.64 6.48
C TRP A 505 6.76 -10.32 6.83
N ASN A 506 6.72 -11.46 7.54
CA ASN A 506 7.92 -12.27 7.82
C ASN A 506 8.61 -12.73 6.53
N THR A 507 7.87 -12.82 5.42
CA THR A 507 8.38 -13.22 4.10
C THR A 507 8.34 -12.06 3.11
N LEU A 508 7.27 -11.26 3.13
CA LEU A 508 7.04 -10.20 2.15
C LEU A 508 7.97 -8.99 2.25
N LEU A 509 8.81 -8.90 3.28
CA LEU A 509 9.86 -7.88 3.38
C LEU A 509 11.21 -8.36 2.80
N GLY A 510 11.42 -9.68 2.69
CA GLY A 510 12.70 -10.25 2.24
C GLY A 510 13.85 -10.09 3.24
N GLY A 511 13.55 -9.70 4.49
CA GLY A 511 14.51 -9.41 5.56
C GLY A 511 13.81 -8.78 6.78
N PRO A 512 14.55 -8.36 7.81
CA PRO A 512 13.96 -7.68 8.96
C PRO A 512 13.43 -6.29 8.57
N ALA A 513 12.34 -5.86 9.20
CA ALA A 513 11.60 -4.66 8.82
C ALA A 513 12.44 -3.37 8.86
N TYR A 514 13.34 -3.23 9.83
CA TYR A 514 14.23 -2.07 9.94
C TYR A 514 15.21 -1.93 8.75
N SER A 515 15.37 -2.97 7.93
CA SER A 515 16.24 -2.97 6.76
C SER A 515 15.47 -2.96 5.43
N ALA A 516 14.14 -2.98 5.47
CA ALA A 516 13.32 -3.15 4.26
C ALA A 516 13.47 -1.99 3.27
N LEU A 517 13.80 -0.77 3.75
CA LEU A 517 14.11 0.40 2.91
C LEU A 517 15.61 0.73 2.87
N LYS A 518 16.48 -0.24 3.15
CA LYS A 518 17.93 -0.04 3.05
C LYS A 518 18.31 0.43 1.64
N ASN A 519 19.20 1.41 1.57
CA ASN A 519 19.68 2.08 0.34
C ASN A 519 18.59 2.86 -0.44
N PHE A 520 17.41 3.08 0.14
CA PHE A 520 16.40 3.92 -0.51
C PHE A 520 16.93 5.36 -0.66
N PRO A 521 16.88 5.96 -1.86
CA PRO A 521 17.51 7.26 -2.14
C PRO A 521 16.67 8.44 -1.66
N TRP A 522 16.60 8.64 -0.35
CA TRP A 522 15.84 9.73 0.27
C TRP A 522 16.31 11.13 -0.17
N ASP A 523 17.58 11.28 -0.51
CA ASP A 523 18.19 12.51 -1.03
C ASP A 523 17.77 12.83 -2.48
N LYS A 524 17.18 11.86 -3.20
CA LYS A 524 16.66 12.02 -4.57
C LYS A 524 15.14 12.24 -4.61
N MET A 525 14.53 12.47 -3.46
CA MET A 525 13.12 12.85 -3.42
C MET A 525 12.91 14.25 -3.99
N GLN A 526 11.67 14.58 -4.30
CA GLN A 526 11.24 15.84 -4.88
C GLN A 526 9.93 16.25 -4.23
N ALA A 527 9.87 17.44 -3.64
CA ALA A 527 8.66 17.97 -3.03
C ALA A 527 7.81 18.72 -4.05
N LEU A 528 6.50 18.50 -4.01
CA LEU A 528 5.54 19.24 -4.82
C LEU A 528 5.14 20.55 -4.12
N PRO A 529 4.64 21.55 -4.88
CA PRO A 529 4.11 22.78 -4.31
C PRO A 529 3.04 22.51 -3.25
N LYS A 530 2.94 23.42 -2.28
CA LYS A 530 1.84 23.45 -1.33
C LYS A 530 0.50 23.45 -2.08
N ASP A 531 -0.46 22.68 -1.56
CA ASP A 531 -1.83 22.55 -2.07
C ASP A 531 -1.93 21.97 -3.49
N TYR A 532 -0.89 21.27 -3.97
CA TYR A 532 -0.90 20.70 -5.32
C TYR A 532 -2.10 19.76 -5.56
N GLY A 533 -2.87 20.05 -6.61
CA GLY A 533 -4.05 19.28 -7.01
C GLY A 533 -5.37 19.74 -6.39
N LYS A 534 -5.34 20.79 -5.55
CA LYS A 534 -6.53 21.47 -5.05
C LYS A 534 -7.13 22.31 -6.18
N ASN A 535 -8.29 21.90 -6.68
CA ASN A 535 -9.07 22.63 -7.68
C ASN A 535 -10.29 23.30 -7.05
#